data_AF-A0A0F9I484-F1
#
_entry.id   AF-A0A0F9I484-F1
#
_cell.length_a   1.000
_cell.length_b   1.000
_cell.length_c   1.000
_cell.angle_alpha   90.00
_cell.angle_beta   90.00
_cell.angle_gamma   90.00
#
_symmetry.space_group_name_H-M   'P 1'
#
loop_
_entity.id
_entity.type
_entity.pdbx_description
1 polymer ?
#
loop_
_entity_poly.entity_id
_entity_poly.type
_entity_poly.pdbx_seq_one_letter_code
_entity_poly.pdbx_strand_id
1 'polypeptide(L)'
;MSVPWVLDAIESTTMSDFVRSCEDCPKKGSKKVQGYGSSTPDILFLGESPGFHELKEGRPFSPNGASGKFLSLVLNDLDEDLDDHYYDNAVMCANEGKPPAVKLHACEEGLWQRIEELRPKLIVPMGNTAAKAVGMYERGISRVRSHYRELELDDFRVGILPTYHPAAVLRTPDVFRDFAKDVQKAVRIAHGEPPIVFPPYKDYELVMTQEELDPLWTVWEQAKVLAVDLETRGRFNDEDPLICIGLGYARGRASSIVWELFEDEDNFRRLKELLETKPVSFQHGIFDLAYLWEQGIDPNFRFDTEIAHWLLDERGSGHGLEAMAIEWYNAPPYKSMFRRRHNLGTYIKDEEEAGRRWGAVPMRAMLAYNAADSDYTWRLTVDMRKELRKYDMLPLQRLIVRSTILYTDLYVQGINIDLENLDALEEKLTKERDKA
;
A
#
# COMPACT_ATOMS: atom_id res chain seq x y z
N MET A 1 17.73 9.35 -18.38
CA MET A 1 17.04 8.80 -19.57
C MET A 1 15.62 9.32 -19.50
N SER A 2 15.26 10.20 -20.42
CA SER A 2 13.98 10.92 -20.52
C SER A 2 12.78 10.02 -20.28
N VAL A 3 11.80 10.50 -19.50
CA VAL A 3 10.61 9.75 -19.06
C VAL A 3 9.62 9.57 -20.23
N PRO A 4 9.58 8.41 -20.93
CA PRO A 4 8.81 8.29 -22.17
C PRO A 4 7.29 8.19 -21.89
N TRP A 5 6.88 7.60 -20.77
CA TRP A 5 5.46 7.29 -20.54
C TRP A 5 4.54 8.51 -20.32
N VAL A 6 5.06 9.71 -20.01
CA VAL A 6 4.21 10.90 -19.77
C VAL A 6 3.83 11.49 -21.13
N LEU A 7 4.73 11.42 -22.10
CA LEU A 7 4.52 11.85 -23.47
C LEU A 7 3.84 10.76 -24.31
N ASP A 8 4.18 9.48 -24.11
CA ASP A 8 3.60 8.36 -24.88
C ASP A 8 2.11 8.13 -24.58
N ALA A 9 1.63 8.46 -23.38
CA ALA A 9 0.20 8.41 -23.04
C ALA A 9 -0.62 9.52 -23.74
N ILE A 10 0.04 10.56 -24.26
CA ILE A 10 -0.59 11.65 -25.01
C ILE A 10 -0.80 11.24 -26.48
N GLU A 11 0.05 10.36 -27.03
CA GLU A 11 0.00 9.95 -28.45
C GLU A 11 -1.13 8.97 -28.79
N SER A 12 -1.66 8.20 -27.84
CA SER A 12 -2.69 7.17 -28.14
C SER A 12 -4.13 7.67 -28.06
N THR A 13 -4.36 8.96 -27.81
CA THR A 13 -5.71 9.56 -27.84
C THR A 13 -5.80 10.42 -29.10
N THR A 14 -6.70 10.07 -30.02
CA THR A 14 -6.98 10.78 -31.27
C THR A 14 -6.87 12.31 -31.11
N MET A 15 -5.84 12.91 -31.74
CA MET A 15 -5.45 14.32 -31.68
C MET A 15 -6.43 15.27 -32.39
N SER A 16 -7.66 15.38 -31.91
CA SER A 16 -8.57 16.45 -32.34
C SER A 16 -9.07 17.20 -31.11
N ASP A 17 -8.54 18.42 -30.95
CA ASP A 17 -8.95 19.50 -30.03
C ASP A 17 -8.31 19.54 -28.63
N PHE A 18 -6.98 19.44 -28.55
CA PHE A 18 -6.24 19.79 -27.33
C PHE A 18 -6.08 21.31 -27.16
N VAL A 19 -6.66 21.85 -26.09
CA VAL A 19 -6.50 23.25 -25.67
C VAL A 19 -5.15 23.42 -24.98
N ARG A 20 -4.22 24.17 -25.59
CA ARG A 20 -2.86 24.39 -25.06
C ARG A 20 -2.72 25.66 -24.22
N SER A 21 -3.66 26.59 -24.34
CA SER A 21 -3.60 27.87 -23.63
C SER A 21 -4.96 28.27 -23.06
N CYS A 22 -4.95 29.20 -22.12
CA CYS A 22 -6.20 29.79 -21.63
C CYS A 22 -7.01 30.49 -22.74
N GLU A 23 -6.39 30.96 -23.82
CA GLU A 23 -7.06 31.65 -24.92
C GLU A 23 -7.87 30.69 -25.80
N ASP A 24 -7.46 29.43 -25.83
CA ASP A 24 -8.13 28.35 -26.56
C ASP A 24 -9.15 27.62 -25.66
N CYS A 25 -9.23 27.97 -24.37
CA CYS A 25 -10.07 27.31 -23.38
C CYS A 25 -11.54 27.74 -23.49
N PRO A 26 -12.52 26.80 -23.38
CA PRO A 26 -13.95 27.12 -23.32
C PRO A 26 -14.37 28.05 -22.17
N LYS A 27 -13.50 28.25 -21.18
CA LYS A 27 -13.70 29.17 -20.04
C LYS A 27 -12.75 30.37 -20.06
N LYS A 28 -12.18 30.71 -21.22
CA LYS A 28 -11.40 31.94 -21.41
C LYS A 28 -12.15 33.17 -20.88
N GLY A 29 -11.42 34.08 -20.24
CA GLY A 29 -11.99 35.25 -19.56
C GLY A 29 -12.54 35.01 -18.15
N SER A 30 -12.56 33.76 -17.65
CA SER A 30 -12.91 33.50 -16.24
C SER A 30 -11.86 34.09 -15.30
N LYS A 31 -12.29 34.54 -14.11
CA LYS A 31 -11.36 34.94 -13.04
C LYS A 31 -10.47 33.74 -12.69
N LYS A 32 -9.15 33.96 -12.77
CA LYS A 32 -8.13 32.97 -12.42
C LYS A 32 -7.63 33.24 -11.01
N VAL A 33 -7.25 32.17 -10.32
CA VAL A 33 -6.54 32.22 -9.03
C VAL A 33 -5.15 31.68 -9.30
N GLN A 34 -4.13 32.51 -9.04
CA GLN A 34 -2.73 32.11 -9.17
C GLN A 34 -2.25 31.46 -7.88
N GLY A 35 -1.27 30.59 -7.98
CA GLY A 35 -0.59 30.02 -6.82
C GLY A 35 0.01 31.10 -5.91
N TYR A 36 0.21 30.75 -4.64
CA TYR A 36 0.71 31.64 -3.59
C TYR A 36 1.58 30.86 -2.60
N GLY A 37 2.63 31.51 -2.07
CA GLY A 37 3.50 30.95 -1.04
C GLY A 37 4.98 31.19 -1.33
N SER A 38 5.84 30.37 -0.71
CA SER A 38 7.31 30.45 -0.86
C SER A 38 7.77 30.25 -2.31
N SER A 39 8.79 31.00 -2.73
CA SER A 39 9.47 30.79 -4.02
C SER A 39 10.41 29.57 -4.02
N THR A 40 10.69 28.99 -2.85
CA THR A 40 11.50 27.78 -2.65
C THR A 40 10.81 26.87 -1.65
N PRO A 41 9.62 26.33 -1.99
CA PRO A 41 8.76 25.67 -1.02
C PRO A 41 9.27 24.28 -0.64
N ASP A 42 9.11 23.93 0.64
CA ASP A 42 9.30 22.55 1.09
C ASP A 42 8.25 21.62 0.47
N ILE A 43 6.99 22.07 0.48
CA ILE A 43 5.85 21.33 -0.05
C ILE A 43 5.02 22.21 -0.99
N LEU A 44 4.70 21.67 -2.16
CA LEU A 44 3.64 22.18 -3.04
C LEU A 44 2.32 21.45 -2.74
N PHE A 45 1.37 22.12 -2.09
CA PHE A 45 0.00 21.63 -1.92
C PHE A 45 -0.84 21.95 -3.15
N LEU A 46 -1.32 20.92 -3.84
CA LEU A 46 -2.03 21.07 -5.11
C LEU A 46 -3.50 20.66 -4.98
N GLY A 47 -4.42 21.62 -5.08
CA GLY A 47 -5.87 21.44 -5.07
C GLY A 47 -6.47 21.15 -6.45
N GLU A 48 -7.80 20.95 -6.51
CA GLU A 48 -8.52 20.64 -7.76
C GLU A 48 -8.80 21.89 -8.61
N SER A 49 -9.60 22.81 -8.09
CA SER A 49 -9.96 24.07 -8.73
C SER A 49 -10.49 25.07 -7.70
N PRO A 50 -10.41 26.39 -7.97
CA PRO A 50 -10.80 27.41 -7.01
C PRO A 50 -12.25 27.35 -6.56
N GLY A 51 -12.46 27.39 -5.24
CA GLY A 51 -13.75 27.63 -4.61
C GLY A 51 -14.13 29.12 -4.52
N PHE A 52 -15.32 29.40 -3.97
CA PHE A 52 -15.85 30.77 -3.83
C PHE A 52 -14.90 31.73 -3.09
N HIS A 53 -14.38 31.32 -1.93
CA HIS A 53 -13.47 32.16 -1.13
C HIS A 53 -12.12 32.37 -1.81
N GLU A 54 -11.60 31.37 -2.51
CA GLU A 54 -10.35 31.46 -3.28
C GLU A 54 -10.50 32.44 -4.45
N LEU A 55 -11.64 32.43 -5.15
CA LEU A 55 -11.93 33.43 -6.18
C LEU A 55 -12.06 34.83 -5.61
N LYS A 56 -12.67 34.98 -4.42
CA LYS A 56 -12.84 36.29 -3.79
C LYS A 56 -11.49 36.89 -3.41
N GLU A 57 -10.60 36.09 -2.83
CA GLU A 57 -9.30 36.55 -2.33
C GLU A 57 -8.17 36.49 -3.35
N GLY A 58 -8.32 35.68 -4.40
CA GLY A 58 -7.28 35.47 -5.40
C GLY A 58 -6.15 34.55 -4.95
N ARG A 59 -6.38 33.66 -3.96
CA ARG A 59 -5.38 32.67 -3.50
C ARG A 59 -5.99 31.28 -3.26
N PRO A 60 -5.30 30.18 -3.63
CA PRO A 60 -5.68 28.79 -3.34
C PRO A 60 -5.73 28.52 -1.84
N PHE A 61 -6.51 27.52 -1.42
CA PHE A 61 -6.63 27.13 -0.01
C PHE A 61 -6.83 28.33 0.93
N SER A 62 -7.67 29.29 0.49
CA SER A 62 -7.93 30.51 1.25
C SER A 62 -8.27 30.19 2.72
N PRO A 63 -7.68 30.90 3.71
CA PRO A 63 -7.95 30.69 5.13
C PRO A 63 -9.35 31.17 5.54
N ASN A 64 -10.14 31.76 4.64
CA ASN A 64 -11.56 31.99 4.86
C ASN A 64 -12.45 30.87 4.27
N GLY A 65 -11.89 30.02 3.40
CA GLY A 65 -12.54 28.83 2.87
C GLY A 65 -12.36 27.61 3.79
N ALA A 66 -13.35 26.71 3.79
CA ALA A 66 -13.34 25.54 4.67
C ALA A 66 -12.14 24.61 4.43
N SER A 67 -11.80 24.34 3.16
CA SER A 67 -10.63 23.52 2.78
C SER A 67 -9.31 24.12 3.26
N GLY A 68 -9.13 25.42 3.07
CA GLY A 68 -7.93 26.15 3.48
C GLY A 68 -7.77 26.16 4.99
N LYS A 69 -8.82 26.53 5.72
CA LYS A 69 -8.84 26.46 7.19
C LYS A 69 -8.45 25.08 7.72
N PHE A 70 -9.04 24.03 7.14
CA PHE A 70 -8.78 22.67 7.58
C PHE A 70 -7.32 22.25 7.32
N LEU A 71 -6.78 22.55 6.14
CA LEU A 71 -5.37 22.28 5.83
C LEU A 71 -4.44 23.05 6.78
N SER A 72 -4.66 24.35 6.98
CA SER A 72 -3.87 25.16 7.90
C SER A 72 -3.92 24.64 9.33
N LEU A 73 -5.08 24.16 9.81
CA LEU A 73 -5.19 23.56 11.14
C LEU A 73 -4.31 22.32 11.28
N VAL A 74 -4.28 21.44 10.27
CA VAL A 74 -3.45 20.23 10.30
C VAL A 74 -1.96 20.57 10.21
N LEU A 75 -1.56 21.54 9.38
CA LEU A 75 -0.16 21.96 9.29
C LEU A 75 0.32 22.63 10.59
N ASN A 76 -0.51 23.48 11.20
CA ASN A 76 -0.20 24.08 12.49
C ASN A 76 -0.10 23.05 13.62
N ASP A 77 -0.92 21.99 13.61
CA ASP A 77 -0.83 20.87 14.58
C ASP A 77 0.47 20.05 14.42
N LEU A 78 1.09 20.14 13.24
CA LEU A 78 2.39 19.54 12.93
C LEU A 78 3.56 20.52 13.12
N ASP A 79 3.32 21.70 13.68
CA ASP A 79 4.30 22.77 13.88
C ASP A 79 4.96 23.30 12.58
N GLU A 80 4.28 23.18 11.43
CA GLU A 80 4.77 23.71 10.15
C GLU A 80 4.44 25.21 9.98
N ASP A 81 5.40 25.98 9.46
CA ASP A 81 5.14 27.34 9.01
C ASP A 81 4.44 27.30 7.65
N LEU A 82 3.23 27.88 7.58
CA LEU A 82 2.45 27.93 6.34
C LEU A 82 3.18 28.68 5.23
N ASP A 83 4.08 29.61 5.56
CA ASP A 83 4.84 30.41 4.61
C ASP A 83 6.03 29.65 4.00
N ASP A 84 6.44 28.49 4.54
CA ASP A 84 7.48 27.62 3.97
C ASP A 84 6.97 26.77 2.79
N HIS A 85 5.68 26.85 2.49
CA HIS A 85 5.01 26.03 1.49
C HIS A 85 4.44 26.87 0.35
N TYR A 86 4.08 26.19 -0.74
CA TYR A 86 3.37 26.78 -1.87
C TYR A 86 2.03 26.09 -2.08
N TYR A 87 1.01 26.89 -2.42
CA TYR A 87 -0.36 26.43 -2.58
C TYR A 87 -0.82 26.77 -3.99
N ASP A 88 -1.30 25.77 -4.72
CA ASP A 88 -1.79 25.93 -6.09
C ASP A 88 -3.02 25.06 -6.36
N ASN A 89 -3.66 25.26 -7.51
CA ASN A 89 -4.73 24.42 -8.04
C ASN A 89 -4.32 23.86 -9.40
N ALA A 90 -4.67 22.59 -9.65
CA ALA A 90 -4.45 21.94 -10.95
C ALA A 90 -5.20 22.65 -12.10
N VAL A 91 -6.34 23.26 -11.79
CA VAL A 91 -7.10 24.10 -12.72
C VAL A 91 -7.27 25.49 -12.11
N MET A 92 -6.71 26.53 -12.74
CA MET A 92 -6.66 27.90 -12.18
C MET A 92 -8.02 28.64 -12.15
N CYS A 93 -9.07 28.11 -12.78
CA CYS A 93 -10.38 28.75 -12.86
C CYS A 93 -11.47 27.89 -12.21
N ALA A 94 -12.51 28.54 -11.70
CA ALA A 94 -13.61 27.87 -11.02
C ALA A 94 -14.29 26.81 -11.89
N ASN A 95 -14.80 25.77 -11.26
CA ASN A 95 -15.63 24.76 -11.90
C ASN A 95 -16.75 24.30 -10.97
N GLU A 96 -17.91 23.97 -11.54
CA GLU A 96 -18.98 23.29 -10.81
C GLU A 96 -18.70 21.78 -10.82
N GLY A 97 -18.45 21.22 -9.64
CA GLY A 97 -18.01 19.83 -9.51
C GLY A 97 -16.64 19.59 -10.16
N LYS A 98 -16.39 18.35 -10.56
CA LYS A 98 -15.09 17.93 -11.08
C LYS A 98 -14.74 18.64 -12.40
N PRO A 99 -13.56 19.27 -12.54
CA PRO A 99 -13.11 19.85 -13.80
C PRO A 99 -13.07 18.83 -14.94
N PRO A 100 -13.58 19.18 -16.14
CA PRO A 100 -13.45 18.32 -17.32
C PRO A 100 -11.98 18.24 -17.76
N ALA A 101 -11.61 17.14 -18.42
CA ALA A 101 -10.22 16.88 -18.85
C ALA A 101 -9.62 18.02 -19.69
N VAL A 102 -10.43 18.65 -20.55
CA VAL A 102 -10.00 19.79 -21.39
C VAL A 102 -9.46 20.97 -20.56
N LYS A 103 -10.02 21.22 -19.37
CA LYS A 103 -9.52 22.30 -18.49
C LYS A 103 -8.21 21.93 -17.82
N LEU A 104 -8.10 20.67 -17.41
CA LEU A 104 -6.89 20.16 -16.79
C LEU A 104 -5.71 20.27 -17.76
N HIS A 105 -5.92 19.78 -18.99
CA HIS A 105 -4.91 19.85 -20.05
C HIS A 105 -4.50 21.29 -20.39
N ALA A 106 -5.47 22.21 -20.47
CA ALA A 106 -5.20 23.63 -20.70
C ALA A 106 -4.35 24.32 -19.61
N CYS A 107 -4.32 23.76 -18.40
CA CYS A 107 -3.53 24.29 -17.27
C CYS A 107 -2.24 23.50 -17.01
N GLU A 108 -2.06 22.35 -17.69
CA GLU A 108 -1.01 21.37 -17.42
C GLU A 108 0.39 21.94 -17.68
N GLU A 109 0.61 22.53 -18.87
CA GLU A 109 1.91 23.12 -19.22
C GLU A 109 2.34 24.20 -18.22
N GLY A 110 1.42 25.12 -17.88
CA GLY A 110 1.72 26.18 -16.91
C GLY A 110 1.93 25.65 -15.49
N LEU A 111 1.28 24.56 -15.10
CA LEU A 111 1.52 23.91 -13.80
C LEU A 111 2.93 23.33 -13.73
N TRP A 112 3.37 22.60 -14.76
CA TRP A 112 4.70 22.01 -14.80
C TRP A 112 5.81 23.06 -14.88
N GLN A 113 5.61 24.14 -15.66
CA GLN A 113 6.52 25.29 -15.65
C GLN A 113 6.70 25.86 -14.23
N ARG A 114 5.61 26.05 -13.47
CA ARG A 114 5.71 26.51 -12.08
C ARG A 114 6.42 25.50 -11.17
N ILE A 115 6.16 24.20 -11.34
CA ILE A 115 6.87 23.16 -10.57
C ILE A 115 8.38 23.21 -10.85
N GLU A 116 8.78 23.38 -12.11
CA GLU A 116 10.18 23.51 -12.51
C GLU A 116 10.84 24.79 -11.97
N GLU A 117 10.11 25.90 -11.94
CA GLU A 117 10.58 27.17 -11.37
C GLU A 117 10.74 27.10 -9.84
N LEU A 118 9.74 26.54 -9.14
CA LEU A 118 9.71 26.47 -7.67
C LEU A 118 10.64 25.39 -7.10
N ARG A 119 10.87 24.30 -7.85
CA ARG A 119 11.64 23.13 -7.43
C ARG A 119 11.28 22.63 -6.01
N PRO A 120 9.98 22.33 -5.74
CA PRO A 120 9.57 21.86 -4.43
C PRO A 120 10.27 20.55 -4.07
N LYS A 121 10.53 20.31 -2.78
CA LYS A 121 11.03 18.99 -2.34
C LYS A 121 9.97 17.92 -2.54
N LEU A 122 8.71 18.27 -2.29
CA LEU A 122 7.56 17.35 -2.37
C LEU A 122 6.32 18.04 -2.96
N ILE A 123 5.58 17.32 -3.80
CA ILE A 123 4.24 17.72 -4.26
C ILE A 123 3.22 16.85 -3.54
N VAL A 124 2.22 17.49 -2.92
CA VAL A 124 1.10 16.83 -2.26
C VAL A 124 -0.17 17.12 -3.06
N PRO A 125 -0.50 16.30 -4.07
CA PRO A 125 -1.75 16.44 -4.80
C PRO A 125 -2.92 15.95 -3.96
N MET A 126 -3.91 16.84 -3.80
CA MET A 126 -5.08 16.63 -2.98
C MET A 126 -6.29 16.25 -3.83
N GLY A 127 -6.68 14.97 -3.77
CA GLY A 127 -7.80 14.42 -4.53
C GLY A 127 -7.44 13.96 -5.94
N ASN A 128 -8.44 13.40 -6.62
CA ASN A 128 -8.26 12.72 -7.91
C ASN A 128 -7.73 13.64 -9.02
N THR A 129 -8.25 14.86 -9.10
CA THR A 129 -7.92 15.76 -10.22
C THR A 129 -6.49 16.29 -10.09
N ALA A 130 -6.09 16.70 -8.89
CA ALA A 130 -4.71 17.11 -8.61
C ALA A 130 -3.73 15.95 -8.83
N ALA A 131 -4.06 14.74 -8.37
CA ALA A 131 -3.19 13.58 -8.55
C ALA A 131 -2.98 13.25 -10.04
N LYS A 132 -4.05 13.33 -10.85
CA LYS A 132 -3.96 13.16 -12.30
C LYS A 132 -3.11 14.25 -12.97
N ALA A 133 -3.18 15.48 -12.49
CA ALA A 133 -2.41 16.61 -13.03
C ALA A 133 -0.89 16.36 -12.98
N VAL A 134 -0.43 15.60 -11.98
CA VAL A 134 0.99 15.32 -11.73
C VAL A 134 1.39 13.89 -12.09
N GLY A 135 0.66 13.25 -13.01
CA GLY A 135 1.07 11.95 -13.55
C GLY A 135 0.64 10.71 -12.75
N MET A 136 -0.26 10.86 -11.76
CA MET A 136 -0.86 9.72 -11.04
C MET A 136 -2.15 9.27 -11.74
N TYR A 137 -2.03 8.71 -12.94
CA TYR A 137 -3.17 8.33 -13.79
C TYR A 137 -3.84 7.01 -13.39
N GLU A 138 -3.27 6.27 -12.45
CA GLU A 138 -3.74 4.93 -12.12
C GLU A 138 -4.60 4.95 -10.85
N ARG A 139 -5.93 4.85 -11.01
CA ARG A 139 -6.92 4.53 -9.96
C ARG A 139 -7.39 5.74 -9.11
N GLY A 140 -8.48 5.54 -8.35
CA GLY A 140 -9.05 6.59 -7.50
C GLY A 140 -8.15 6.94 -6.31
N ILE A 141 -8.32 8.14 -5.74
CA ILE A 141 -7.44 8.69 -4.68
C ILE A 141 -7.29 7.75 -3.49
N SER A 142 -8.33 7.00 -3.11
CA SER A 142 -8.28 6.00 -2.04
C SER A 142 -7.27 4.88 -2.27
N ARG A 143 -6.86 4.63 -3.52
CA ARG A 143 -5.90 3.59 -3.90
C ARG A 143 -4.48 4.09 -4.10
N VAL A 144 -4.30 5.39 -4.35
CA VAL A 144 -2.97 5.99 -4.61
C VAL A 144 -2.48 6.89 -3.49
N ARG A 145 -3.35 7.22 -2.52
CA ARG A 145 -2.94 7.98 -1.35
C ARG A 145 -1.80 7.27 -0.62
N SER A 146 -0.94 8.05 0.04
CA SER A 146 0.24 7.56 0.74
C SER A 146 1.29 6.85 -0.13
N HIS A 147 1.07 6.65 -1.43
CA HIS A 147 2.07 6.08 -2.33
C HIS A 147 3.06 7.17 -2.72
N TYR A 148 4.24 7.14 -2.12
CA TYR A 148 5.33 8.01 -2.53
C TYR A 148 5.84 7.58 -3.91
N ARG A 149 6.03 8.54 -4.80
CA ARG A 149 6.71 8.34 -6.08
C ARG A 149 7.67 9.48 -6.32
N GLU A 150 8.89 9.16 -6.73
CA GLU A 150 9.85 10.15 -7.18
C GLU A 150 9.70 10.33 -8.70
N LEU A 151 9.67 11.59 -9.14
CA LEU A 151 9.80 11.96 -10.54
C LEU A 151 11.18 12.57 -10.77
N GLU A 152 11.86 12.08 -11.80
CA GLU A 152 13.09 12.68 -12.31
C GLU A 152 12.72 13.63 -13.44
N LEU A 153 12.95 14.93 -13.21
CA LEU A 153 12.90 15.98 -14.21
C LEU A 153 14.33 16.27 -14.68
N ASP A 154 14.50 17.04 -15.76
CA ASP A 154 15.80 17.20 -16.43
C ASP A 154 16.94 17.62 -15.47
N ASP A 155 16.65 18.56 -14.56
CA ASP A 155 17.66 19.15 -13.67
C ASP A 155 17.41 18.93 -12.16
N PHE A 156 16.36 18.20 -11.76
CA PHE A 156 16.09 17.89 -10.35
C PHE A 156 15.10 16.74 -10.18
N ARG A 157 15.01 16.21 -8.96
CA ARG A 157 14.03 15.20 -8.57
C ARG A 157 13.00 15.80 -7.65
N VAL A 158 11.75 15.35 -7.79
CA VAL A 158 10.64 15.79 -6.96
C VAL A 158 9.82 14.60 -6.48
N GLY A 159 9.54 14.56 -5.20
CA GLY A 159 8.62 13.59 -4.63
C GLY A 159 7.18 13.93 -4.94
N ILE A 160 6.32 12.93 -5.05
CA ILE A 160 4.86 13.07 -5.10
C ILE A 160 4.25 12.17 -4.04
N LEU A 161 3.40 12.74 -3.18
CA LEU A 161 2.65 12.01 -2.17
C LEU A 161 1.18 12.40 -2.19
N PRO A 162 0.30 11.64 -2.87
CA PRO A 162 -1.11 11.96 -2.96
C PRO A 162 -1.85 11.77 -1.64
N THR A 163 -2.90 12.58 -1.43
CA THR A 163 -3.84 12.40 -0.30
C THR A 163 -5.26 12.87 -0.65
N TYR A 164 -6.21 12.64 0.26
CA TYR A 164 -7.57 13.13 0.12
C TYR A 164 -7.63 14.66 0.07
N HIS A 165 -8.58 15.20 -0.67
CA HIS A 165 -8.82 16.63 -0.66
C HIS A 165 -9.48 17.07 0.67
N PRO A 166 -9.07 18.19 1.31
CA PRO A 166 -9.69 18.74 2.51
C PRO A 166 -11.23 18.78 2.48
N ALA A 167 -11.81 19.29 1.38
CA ALA A 167 -13.26 19.26 1.15
C ALA A 167 -13.91 17.85 1.20
N ALA A 168 -13.20 16.79 0.82
CA ALA A 168 -13.70 15.42 0.95
C ALA A 168 -13.66 14.96 2.41
N VAL A 169 -12.59 15.28 3.14
CA VAL A 169 -12.45 14.97 4.57
C VAL A 169 -13.56 15.63 5.39
N LEU A 170 -13.88 16.89 5.10
CA LEU A 170 -14.96 17.62 5.75
C LEU A 170 -16.36 17.01 5.50
N ARG A 171 -16.54 16.25 4.42
CA ARG A 171 -17.79 15.52 4.12
C ARG A 171 -17.81 14.10 4.66
N THR A 172 -16.64 13.50 4.85
CA THR A 172 -16.48 12.10 5.27
C THR A 172 -15.40 12.04 6.35
N PRO A 173 -15.75 12.26 7.63
CA PRO A 173 -14.79 12.31 8.72
C PRO A 173 -13.94 11.05 8.88
N ASP A 174 -14.41 9.88 8.44
CA ASP A 174 -13.66 8.62 8.51
C ASP A 174 -12.32 8.66 7.78
N VAL A 175 -12.16 9.53 6.78
CA VAL A 175 -10.88 9.70 6.06
C VAL A 175 -9.97 10.78 6.68
N PHE A 176 -10.37 11.39 7.81
CA PHE A 176 -9.54 12.37 8.52
C PHE A 176 -8.20 11.79 8.95
N ARG A 177 -8.23 10.60 9.58
CA ARG A 177 -7.02 9.95 10.09
C ARG A 177 -6.05 9.64 8.97
N ASP A 178 -6.57 9.21 7.82
CA ASP A 178 -5.80 8.95 6.61
C ASP A 178 -5.16 10.22 6.06
N PHE A 179 -5.93 11.31 5.94
CA PHE A 179 -5.42 12.61 5.53
C PHE A 179 -4.32 13.11 6.47
N ALA A 180 -4.56 13.10 7.79
CA ALA A 180 -3.60 13.57 8.77
C ALA A 180 -2.30 12.77 8.74
N LYS A 181 -2.38 11.44 8.63
CA LYS A 181 -1.20 10.57 8.48
C LYS A 181 -0.43 10.86 7.19
N ASP A 182 -1.12 11.09 6.07
CA ASP A 182 -0.47 11.42 4.80
C ASP A 182 0.23 12.78 4.84
N VAL A 183 -0.40 13.80 5.45
CA VAL A 183 0.21 15.13 5.61
C VAL A 183 1.39 15.06 6.58
N GLN A 184 1.26 14.37 7.70
CA GLN A 184 2.39 14.14 8.62
C GLN A 184 3.56 13.45 7.90
N LYS A 185 3.27 12.44 7.09
CA LYS A 185 4.28 11.76 6.29
C LYS A 185 4.90 12.69 5.23
N ALA A 186 4.11 13.55 4.60
CA ALA A 186 4.59 14.55 3.65
C ALA A 186 5.61 15.49 4.31
N VAL A 187 5.28 16.01 5.48
CA VAL A 187 6.13 16.88 6.30
C VAL A 187 7.45 16.18 6.65
N ARG A 188 7.40 14.94 7.16
CA ARG A 188 8.63 14.21 7.49
C ARG A 188 9.54 14.00 6.27
N ILE A 189 8.98 13.66 5.11
CA ILE A 189 9.73 13.49 3.86
C ILE A 189 10.35 14.82 3.41
N ALA A 190 9.59 15.92 3.44
CA ALA A 190 10.09 17.25 3.09
C ALA A 190 11.23 17.73 4.01
N HIS A 191 11.23 17.29 5.27
CA HIS A 191 12.29 17.55 6.26
C HIS A 191 13.41 16.49 6.29
N GLY A 192 13.51 15.66 5.25
CA GLY A 192 14.67 14.80 5.03
C GLY A 192 14.57 13.41 5.64
N GLU A 193 13.39 12.96 6.11
CA GLU A 193 13.16 11.53 6.29
C GLU A 193 13.30 10.87 4.90
N PRO A 194 14.32 10.01 4.69
CA PRO A 194 14.48 9.38 3.40
C PRO A 194 13.21 8.60 3.11
N PRO A 195 12.64 8.69 1.90
CA PRO A 195 11.60 7.75 1.51
C PRO A 195 12.23 6.37 1.62
N ILE A 196 11.80 5.56 2.57
CA ILE A 196 12.26 4.17 2.70
C ILE A 196 11.68 3.43 1.49
N VAL A 197 12.37 3.54 0.36
CA VAL A 197 12.04 2.77 -0.83
C VAL A 197 12.56 1.38 -0.55
N PHE A 198 11.63 0.41 -0.58
CA PHE A 198 11.83 -1.03 -0.73
C PHE A 198 13.26 -1.54 -0.51
N PRO A 199 13.53 -2.44 0.45
CA PRO A 199 14.83 -3.10 0.52
C PRO A 199 15.10 -3.67 -0.87
N PRO A 200 16.12 -3.16 -1.57
CA PRO A 200 16.39 -3.68 -2.90
C PRO A 200 16.64 -5.17 -2.69
N TYR A 201 15.97 -6.02 -3.46
CA TYR A 201 16.01 -7.49 -3.31
C TYR A 201 17.42 -8.08 -3.09
N LYS A 202 18.46 -7.35 -3.50
CA LYS A 202 19.88 -7.63 -3.21
C LYS A 202 20.21 -7.82 -1.72
N ASP A 203 19.42 -7.30 -0.80
CA ASP A 203 19.68 -7.38 0.65
C ASP A 203 18.98 -8.58 1.31
N TYR A 204 18.15 -9.32 0.57
CA TYR A 204 17.51 -10.55 1.04
C TYR A 204 18.31 -11.79 0.66
N GLU A 205 18.25 -12.82 1.51
CA GLU A 205 18.86 -14.11 1.22
C GLU A 205 17.86 -15.01 0.49
N LEU A 206 18.08 -15.23 -0.81
CA LEU A 206 17.23 -16.08 -1.65
C LEU A 206 17.87 -17.46 -1.77
N VAL A 207 17.42 -18.40 -0.94
CA VAL A 207 18.10 -19.66 -0.63
C VAL A 207 17.50 -20.79 -1.45
N MET A 208 18.30 -21.38 -2.33
CA MET A 208 17.90 -22.52 -3.18
C MET A 208 18.83 -23.73 -3.01
N THR A 209 19.92 -23.59 -2.25
CA THR A 209 20.92 -24.63 -2.05
C THR A 209 21.29 -24.76 -0.58
N GLN A 210 21.81 -25.93 -0.18
CA GLN A 210 22.29 -26.16 1.19
C GLN A 210 23.42 -25.19 1.58
N GLU A 211 24.35 -24.89 0.66
CA GLU A 211 25.45 -23.97 0.91
C GLU A 211 24.97 -22.55 1.26
N GLU A 212 23.86 -22.11 0.64
CA GLU A 212 23.22 -20.83 0.96
C GLU A 212 22.45 -20.89 2.30
N LEU A 213 21.93 -22.06 2.69
CA LEU A 213 21.13 -22.27 3.91
C LEU A 213 22.01 -22.34 5.17
N ASP A 214 23.12 -23.08 5.11
CA ASP A 214 24.00 -23.37 6.24
C ASP A 214 24.39 -22.15 7.11
N PRO A 215 24.84 -21.01 6.54
CA PRO A 215 25.24 -19.86 7.35
C PRO A 215 24.05 -19.17 8.06
N LEU A 216 22.82 -19.35 7.58
CA LEU A 216 21.65 -18.62 8.08
C LEU A 216 21.11 -19.17 9.38
N TRP A 217 21.34 -20.45 9.67
CA TRP A 217 20.92 -21.03 10.95
C TRP A 217 21.44 -20.26 12.16
N THR A 218 22.72 -19.89 12.14
CA THR A 218 23.32 -19.10 13.23
C THR A 218 22.67 -17.71 13.35
N VAL A 219 22.25 -17.13 12.22
CA VAL A 219 21.57 -15.83 12.19
C VAL A 219 20.19 -15.94 12.83
N TRP A 220 19.39 -16.93 12.44
CA TRP A 220 18.04 -17.11 12.96
C TRP A 220 18.03 -17.56 14.43
N GLU A 221 18.99 -18.39 14.84
CA GLU A 221 19.20 -18.76 16.24
C GLU A 221 19.52 -17.54 17.12
N GLN A 222 20.12 -16.48 16.58
CA GLN A 222 20.38 -15.22 17.30
C GLN A 222 19.21 -14.24 17.22
N ALA A 223 18.28 -14.43 16.29
CA ALA A 223 17.11 -13.56 16.15
C ALA A 223 16.23 -13.59 17.41
N LYS A 224 15.68 -12.43 17.79
CA LYS A 224 14.80 -12.30 18.97
C LYS A 224 13.36 -12.66 18.68
N VAL A 225 12.93 -12.46 17.43
CA VAL A 225 11.60 -12.73 16.91
C VAL A 225 11.76 -13.03 15.42
N LEU A 226 10.99 -13.99 14.93
CA LEU A 226 10.91 -14.32 13.52
C LEU A 226 9.54 -13.91 12.99
N ALA A 227 9.50 -13.28 11.82
CA ALA A 227 8.28 -13.14 11.04
C ALA A 227 8.27 -14.23 9.98
N VAL A 228 7.17 -14.98 9.89
CA VAL A 228 7.03 -16.11 8.99
C VAL A 228 5.94 -15.80 7.98
N ASP A 229 6.18 -16.20 6.73
CA ASP A 229 5.24 -16.14 5.62
C ASP A 229 5.50 -17.33 4.69
N LEU A 230 4.47 -18.05 4.25
CA LEU A 230 4.56 -19.20 3.36
C LEU A 230 3.99 -18.88 1.98
N GLU A 231 4.65 -19.40 0.94
CA GLU A 231 4.05 -19.45 -0.40
C GLU A 231 3.65 -20.87 -0.74
N THR A 232 2.45 -21.03 -1.28
CA THR A 232 1.85 -22.33 -1.61
C THR A 232 1.35 -22.34 -3.06
N ARG A 233 1.08 -23.54 -3.60
CA ARG A 233 0.56 -23.66 -4.99
C ARG A 233 -0.95 -23.40 -5.12
N GLY A 234 -1.68 -23.32 -4.01
CA GLY A 234 -3.13 -23.13 -4.00
C GLY A 234 -3.68 -22.87 -2.61
N ARG A 235 -4.96 -23.20 -2.39
CA ARG A 235 -5.63 -23.00 -1.10
C ARG A 235 -5.45 -24.26 -0.26
N PHE A 236 -5.38 -24.09 1.05
CA PHE A 236 -5.26 -25.22 1.98
C PHE A 236 -6.32 -26.29 1.70
N ASN A 237 -5.89 -27.48 1.28
CA ASN A 237 -6.71 -28.60 0.84
C ASN A 237 -6.04 -29.97 1.10
N ASP A 238 -5.06 -30.04 2.00
CA ASP A 238 -4.24 -31.23 2.34
C ASP A 238 -3.44 -31.85 1.17
N GLU A 239 -3.44 -31.24 -0.03
CA GLU A 239 -2.78 -31.76 -1.23
C GLU A 239 -1.80 -30.77 -1.88
N ASP A 240 -1.92 -29.46 -1.59
CA ASP A 240 -1.11 -28.41 -2.21
C ASP A 240 0.28 -28.25 -1.55
N PRO A 241 1.39 -28.45 -2.30
CA PRO A 241 2.73 -28.40 -1.71
C PRO A 241 3.16 -26.97 -1.37
N LEU A 242 3.90 -26.84 -0.27
CA LEU A 242 4.65 -25.65 0.10
C LEU A 242 5.74 -25.37 -0.95
N ILE A 243 5.85 -24.11 -1.37
CA ILE A 243 6.86 -23.65 -2.34
C ILE A 243 8.09 -23.14 -1.62
N CYS A 244 7.88 -22.21 -0.68
CA CYS A 244 8.95 -21.62 0.10
C CYS A 244 8.44 -21.09 1.44
N ILE A 245 9.38 -20.89 2.35
CA ILE A 245 9.17 -20.21 3.64
C ILE A 245 10.04 -18.98 3.70
N GLY A 246 9.43 -17.88 4.13
CA GLY A 246 10.09 -16.60 4.39
C GLY A 246 10.29 -16.42 5.88
N LEU A 247 11.48 -15.94 6.25
CA LEU A 247 11.90 -15.66 7.61
C LEU A 247 12.45 -14.23 7.69
N GLY A 248 11.65 -13.32 8.24
CA GLY A 248 12.06 -11.96 8.59
C GLY A 248 12.66 -11.96 9.99
N TYR A 249 13.84 -11.38 10.17
CA TYR A 249 14.57 -11.49 11.44
C TYR A 249 15.27 -10.21 11.89
N ALA A 250 15.45 -9.23 10.99
CA ALA A 250 15.94 -7.90 11.33
C ALA A 250 15.40 -6.87 10.33
N ARG A 251 15.49 -5.58 10.67
CA ARG A 251 14.97 -4.50 9.82
C ARG A 251 15.70 -4.51 8.48
N GLY A 252 14.97 -4.76 7.40
CA GLY A 252 15.55 -4.84 6.05
C GLY A 252 16.25 -6.15 5.73
N ARG A 253 16.04 -7.19 6.55
CA ARG A 253 16.69 -8.49 6.39
C ARG A 253 15.67 -9.60 6.56
N ALA A 254 15.56 -10.40 5.51
CA ALA A 254 14.76 -11.60 5.46
C ALA A 254 15.42 -12.63 4.55
N SER A 255 15.22 -13.89 4.88
CA SER A 255 15.62 -15.02 4.05
C SER A 255 14.36 -15.69 3.49
N SER A 256 14.35 -16.08 2.23
CA SER A 256 13.30 -16.92 1.67
C SER A 256 13.93 -18.19 1.09
N ILE A 257 13.40 -19.33 1.52
CA ILE A 257 14.02 -20.63 1.36
C ILE A 257 13.05 -21.55 0.63
N VAL A 258 13.51 -22.16 -0.46
CA VAL A 258 12.73 -23.19 -1.17
C VAL A 258 12.41 -24.35 -0.22
N TRP A 259 11.16 -24.82 -0.24
CA TRP A 259 10.69 -25.80 0.73
C TRP A 259 11.41 -27.15 0.60
N GLU A 260 11.88 -27.49 -0.61
CA GLU A 260 12.60 -28.73 -0.89
C GLU A 260 13.85 -28.93 -0.01
N LEU A 261 14.46 -27.85 0.50
CA LEU A 261 15.60 -27.95 1.43
C LEU A 261 15.20 -28.52 2.80
N PHE A 262 13.92 -28.49 3.16
CA PHE A 262 13.38 -29.07 4.39
C PHE A 262 12.79 -30.47 4.18
N GLU A 263 12.95 -31.07 2.99
CA GLU A 263 12.77 -32.52 2.83
C GLU A 263 13.90 -33.31 3.51
N ASP A 264 15.05 -32.67 3.73
CA ASP A 264 16.11 -33.18 4.59
C ASP A 264 15.68 -33.16 6.07
N GLU A 265 15.76 -34.33 6.73
CA GLU A 265 15.28 -34.52 8.11
C GLU A 265 15.99 -33.61 9.13
N ASP A 266 17.28 -33.33 8.94
CA ASP A 266 18.04 -32.49 9.86
C ASP A 266 17.66 -31.02 9.71
N ASN A 267 17.53 -30.53 8.48
CA ASN A 267 17.02 -29.18 8.21
C ASN A 267 15.61 -29.01 8.76
N PHE A 268 14.72 -29.97 8.52
CA PHE A 268 13.35 -29.93 9.03
C PHE A 268 13.30 -29.88 10.55
N ARG A 269 14.05 -30.76 11.22
CA ARG A 269 14.13 -30.81 12.68
C ARG A 269 14.60 -29.47 13.27
N ARG A 270 15.61 -28.85 12.65
CA ARG A 270 16.12 -27.54 13.07
C ARG A 270 15.12 -26.41 12.83
N LEU A 271 14.43 -26.42 11.68
CA LEU A 271 13.36 -25.45 11.40
C LEU A 271 12.24 -25.56 12.43
N LYS A 272 11.78 -26.79 12.69
CA LYS A 272 10.76 -27.08 13.70
C LYS A 272 11.19 -26.55 15.08
N GLU A 273 12.38 -26.94 15.56
CA GLU A 273 12.89 -26.46 16.85
C GLU A 273 12.96 -24.92 16.90
N LEU A 274 13.42 -24.29 15.82
CA LEU A 274 13.51 -22.83 15.72
C LEU A 274 12.13 -22.17 15.84
N LEU A 275 11.14 -22.63 15.07
CA LEU A 275 9.79 -22.03 15.04
C LEU A 275 8.99 -22.31 16.32
N GLU A 276 9.18 -23.47 16.96
CA GLU A 276 8.49 -23.83 18.21
C GLU A 276 9.10 -23.18 19.45
N THR A 277 10.35 -22.72 19.39
CA THR A 277 11.03 -22.08 20.53
C THR A 277 11.05 -20.55 20.42
N LYS A 278 11.29 -20.00 19.23
CA LYS A 278 11.38 -18.54 19.02
C LYS A 278 9.99 -17.90 19.05
N PRO A 279 9.84 -16.66 19.56
CA PRO A 279 8.63 -15.90 19.30
C PRO A 279 8.43 -15.73 17.79
N VAL A 280 7.29 -16.20 17.27
CA VAL A 280 6.92 -16.08 15.87
C VAL A 280 5.82 -15.04 15.70
N SER A 281 5.93 -14.26 14.62
CA SER A 281 4.88 -13.37 14.16
C SER A 281 4.45 -13.68 12.74
N PHE A 282 3.18 -13.42 12.45
CA PHE A 282 2.61 -13.56 11.11
C PHE A 282 1.87 -12.29 10.71
N GLN A 283 1.59 -12.17 9.42
CA GLN A 283 0.53 -11.31 8.91
C GLN A 283 -0.62 -12.23 8.51
N HIS A 284 -1.76 -12.15 9.20
CA HIS A 284 -2.89 -13.03 8.91
C HIS A 284 -2.55 -14.53 9.09
N GLY A 285 -1.97 -14.90 10.23
CA GLY A 285 -1.30 -16.20 10.40
C GLY A 285 -2.19 -17.45 10.37
N ILE A 286 -3.51 -17.33 10.18
CA ILE A 286 -4.42 -18.48 10.09
C ILE A 286 -4.03 -19.43 8.95
N PHE A 287 -3.63 -18.89 7.79
CA PHE A 287 -3.29 -19.71 6.62
C PHE A 287 -1.95 -20.41 6.83
N ASP A 288 -0.91 -19.67 7.23
CA ASP A 288 0.41 -20.24 7.47
C ASP A 288 0.39 -21.30 8.58
N LEU A 289 -0.40 -21.07 9.63
CA LEU A 289 -0.51 -21.97 10.76
C LEU A 289 -1.14 -23.32 10.36
N ALA A 290 -2.14 -23.32 9.48
CA ALA A 290 -2.75 -24.55 8.97
C ALA A 290 -1.71 -25.42 8.24
N TYR A 291 -0.94 -24.83 7.32
CA TYR A 291 0.12 -25.53 6.61
C TYR A 291 1.24 -26.01 7.56
N LEU A 292 1.69 -25.18 8.51
CA LEU A 292 2.73 -25.60 9.47
C LEU A 292 2.27 -26.78 10.34
N TRP A 293 1.01 -26.78 10.80
CA TRP A 293 0.45 -27.89 11.56
C TRP A 293 0.36 -29.19 10.76
N GLU A 294 0.03 -29.11 9.47
CA GLU A 294 0.03 -30.27 8.57
C GLU A 294 1.43 -30.87 8.43
N GLN A 295 2.47 -30.03 8.39
CA GLN A 295 3.87 -30.48 8.45
C GLN A 295 4.28 -30.97 9.86
N GLY A 296 3.42 -30.80 10.86
CA GLY A 296 3.68 -31.17 12.24
C GLY A 296 4.52 -30.15 13.02
N ILE A 297 4.55 -28.87 12.62
CA ILE A 297 5.22 -27.77 13.32
C ILE A 297 4.17 -26.93 14.06
N ASP A 298 4.28 -26.78 15.39
CA ASP A 298 3.40 -25.92 16.21
C ASP A 298 4.12 -24.61 16.58
N PRO A 299 4.17 -23.61 15.68
CA PRO A 299 4.99 -22.43 15.88
C PRO A 299 4.59 -21.69 17.15
N ASN A 300 5.57 -21.11 17.83
CA ASN A 300 5.35 -20.30 19.03
C ASN A 300 4.81 -18.91 18.65
N PHE A 301 3.57 -18.90 18.16
CA PHE A 301 2.84 -17.76 17.63
C PHE A 301 2.53 -16.74 18.74
N ARG A 302 3.15 -15.56 18.64
CA ARG A 302 3.05 -14.49 19.66
C ARG A 302 2.45 -13.20 19.15
N PHE A 303 2.51 -12.93 17.84
CA PHE A 303 2.13 -11.63 17.32
C PHE A 303 1.56 -11.73 15.91
N ASP A 304 0.43 -11.06 15.67
CA ASP A 304 -0.14 -10.95 14.33
C ASP A 304 -0.26 -9.47 13.97
N THR A 305 0.33 -9.07 12.86
CA THR A 305 0.42 -7.68 12.44
C THR A 305 -0.92 -7.13 11.93
N GLU A 306 -1.78 -7.97 11.36
CA GLU A 306 -3.13 -7.55 10.96
C GLU A 306 -3.98 -7.29 12.20
N ILE A 307 -3.99 -8.21 13.16
CA ILE A 307 -4.69 -8.02 14.44
C ILE A 307 -4.16 -6.79 15.17
N ALA A 308 -2.83 -6.61 15.22
CA ALA A 308 -2.22 -5.46 15.83
C ALA A 308 -2.67 -4.14 15.19
N HIS A 309 -2.81 -4.11 13.87
CA HIS A 309 -3.29 -2.93 13.17
C HIS A 309 -4.78 -2.66 13.43
N TRP A 310 -5.63 -3.70 13.45
CA TRP A 310 -7.05 -3.58 13.84
C TRP A 310 -7.22 -2.99 15.24
N LEU A 311 -6.36 -3.34 16.19
CA LEU A 311 -6.38 -2.76 17.54
C LEU A 311 -5.98 -1.29 17.57
N LEU A 312 -5.18 -0.82 16.61
CA LEU A 312 -4.80 0.57 16.47
C LEU A 312 -5.81 1.37 15.63
N ASP A 313 -6.54 0.71 14.74
CA ASP A 313 -7.45 1.30 13.77
C ASP A 313 -8.60 0.33 13.41
N GLU A 314 -9.80 0.56 13.93
CA GLU A 314 -10.96 -0.32 13.71
C GLU A 314 -11.70 -0.09 12.38
N ARG A 315 -11.20 0.80 11.52
CA ARG A 315 -11.83 1.07 10.22
C ARG A 315 -11.63 -0.13 9.29
N GLY A 316 -12.62 -0.45 8.46
CA GLY A 316 -12.60 -1.66 7.61
C GLY A 316 -11.61 -1.68 6.43
N SER A 317 -10.59 -0.82 6.40
CA SER A 317 -9.63 -0.73 5.30
C SER A 317 -8.20 -0.46 5.80
N GLY A 318 -7.20 -0.79 4.98
CA GLY A 318 -5.79 -0.53 5.28
C GLY A 318 -5.06 -1.63 6.06
N HIS A 319 -5.75 -2.72 6.41
CA HIS A 319 -5.20 -3.85 7.20
C HIS A 319 -4.36 -4.87 6.42
N GLY A 320 -4.30 -4.74 5.10
CA GLY A 320 -3.47 -5.60 4.26
C GLY A 320 -1.99 -5.21 4.33
N LEU A 321 -1.09 -6.20 4.23
CA LEU A 321 0.35 -5.99 4.34
C LEU A 321 0.91 -4.91 3.40
N GLU A 322 0.50 -4.92 2.11
CA GLU A 322 0.95 -3.92 1.14
C GLU A 322 0.54 -2.51 1.58
N ALA A 323 -0.71 -2.32 2.02
CA ALA A 323 -1.21 -1.02 2.48
C ALA A 323 -0.44 -0.53 3.71
N MET A 324 -0.23 -1.40 4.70
CA MET A 324 0.54 -1.07 5.91
C MET A 324 2.01 -0.78 5.58
N ALA A 325 2.63 -1.54 4.68
CA ALA A 325 4.01 -1.32 4.26
C ALA A 325 4.19 0.04 3.55
N ILE A 326 3.23 0.42 2.70
CA ILE A 326 3.21 1.74 2.04
C ILE A 326 3.05 2.85 3.08
N GLU A 327 2.07 2.72 3.98
CA GLU A 327 1.73 3.76 4.96
C GLU A 327 2.85 3.97 5.98
N TRP A 328 3.38 2.90 6.56
CA TRP A 328 4.37 2.96 7.63
C TRP A 328 5.79 3.15 7.15
N TYR A 329 6.13 2.64 5.96
CA TYR A 329 7.51 2.57 5.50
C TYR A 329 7.72 3.08 4.08
N ASN A 330 6.75 3.73 3.44
CA ASN A 330 6.92 4.25 2.08
C ASN A 330 7.30 3.16 1.05
N ALA A 331 6.93 1.91 1.34
CA ALA A 331 7.13 0.82 0.39
C ALA A 331 6.45 1.18 -0.94
N PRO A 332 7.05 0.84 -2.09
CA PRO A 332 6.31 0.81 -3.34
C PRO A 332 5.18 -0.24 -3.22
N PRO A 333 4.17 -0.18 -4.11
CA PRO A 333 3.13 -1.20 -4.17
C PRO A 333 3.68 -2.50 -4.77
N TYR A 334 4.61 -3.14 -4.05
CA TYR A 334 5.45 -4.23 -4.53
C TYR A 334 4.65 -5.50 -4.84
N LYS A 335 3.57 -5.79 -4.11
CA LYS A 335 2.69 -6.93 -4.42
C LYS A 335 1.94 -6.69 -5.72
N SER A 336 1.40 -5.48 -5.89
CA SER A 336 0.73 -5.04 -7.11
C SER A 336 1.69 -5.02 -8.31
N MET A 337 2.93 -4.59 -8.12
CA MET A 337 3.98 -4.60 -9.15
C MET A 337 4.38 -6.03 -9.54
N PHE A 338 4.59 -6.90 -8.55
CA PHE A 338 4.91 -8.31 -8.76
C PHE A 338 3.82 -9.01 -9.56
N ARG A 339 2.56 -8.86 -9.13
CA ARG A 339 1.39 -9.42 -9.83
C ARG A 339 1.29 -8.92 -11.27
N ARG A 340 1.47 -7.61 -11.50
CA ARG A 340 1.47 -7.03 -12.86
C ARG A 340 2.59 -7.59 -13.73
N ARG A 341 3.81 -7.68 -13.19
CA ARG A 341 5.00 -8.16 -13.91
C ARG A 341 4.87 -9.62 -14.33
N HIS A 342 4.22 -10.44 -13.51
CA HIS A 342 4.05 -11.88 -13.74
C HIS A 342 2.65 -12.26 -14.24
N ASN A 343 1.84 -11.28 -14.65
CA ASN A 343 0.48 -11.47 -15.17
C ASN A 343 -0.45 -12.27 -14.22
N LEU A 344 -0.25 -12.09 -12.91
CA LEU A 344 -1.07 -12.69 -11.86
C LEU A 344 -2.28 -11.77 -11.64
N GLY A 345 -3.49 -12.25 -11.96
CA GLY A 345 -4.72 -11.51 -11.72
C GLY A 345 -5.00 -11.36 -10.22
N THR A 346 -5.73 -10.31 -9.82
CA THR A 346 -6.20 -10.18 -8.42
C THR A 346 -7.31 -11.18 -8.07
N TYR A 347 -7.93 -11.77 -9.08
CA TYR A 347 -8.95 -12.80 -8.96
C TYR A 347 -8.98 -13.60 -10.26
N ILE A 348 -8.44 -14.81 -10.23
CA ILE A 348 -8.57 -15.79 -11.31
C ILE A 348 -9.62 -16.78 -10.81
N LYS A 349 -10.78 -16.83 -11.47
CA LYS A 349 -11.89 -17.71 -11.06
C LYS A 349 -11.57 -19.19 -11.23
N ASP A 350 -10.67 -19.48 -12.15
CA ASP A 350 -10.22 -20.82 -12.51
C ASP A 350 -8.96 -21.14 -11.70
N GLU A 351 -9.07 -22.10 -10.78
CA GLU A 351 -7.96 -22.50 -9.90
C GLU A 351 -6.82 -23.17 -10.68
N GLU A 352 -7.11 -23.86 -11.78
CA GLU A 352 -6.10 -24.48 -12.64
C GLU A 352 -5.31 -23.43 -13.44
N GLU A 353 -6.00 -22.39 -13.94
CA GLU A 353 -5.37 -21.23 -14.56
C GLU A 353 -4.55 -20.43 -13.53
N ALA A 354 -5.05 -20.27 -12.31
CA ALA A 354 -4.32 -19.64 -11.23
C ALA A 354 -3.04 -20.42 -10.94
N GLY A 355 -3.14 -21.73 -10.69
CA GLY A 355 -2.00 -22.62 -10.44
C GLY A 355 -0.97 -22.60 -11.56
N ARG A 356 -1.39 -22.62 -12.83
CA ARG A 356 -0.47 -22.51 -13.98
C ARG A 356 0.27 -21.18 -14.02
N ARG A 357 -0.39 -20.06 -13.74
CA ARG A 357 0.25 -18.73 -13.76
C ARG A 357 1.21 -18.55 -12.58
N TRP A 358 0.81 -19.00 -11.39
CA TRP A 358 1.67 -18.99 -10.21
C TRP A 358 2.89 -19.92 -10.38
N GLY A 359 2.70 -21.11 -10.96
CA GLY A 359 3.80 -22.04 -11.28
C GLY A 359 4.74 -21.55 -12.39
N ALA A 360 4.34 -20.57 -13.21
CA ALA A 360 5.19 -19.96 -14.23
C ALA A 360 6.09 -18.83 -13.69
N VAL A 361 5.92 -18.42 -12.43
CA VAL A 361 6.75 -17.40 -11.81
C VAL A 361 8.16 -17.96 -11.60
N PRO A 362 9.24 -17.27 -12.04
CA PRO A 362 10.60 -17.71 -11.76
C PRO A 362 10.84 -17.82 -10.25
N MET A 363 11.41 -18.94 -9.78
CA MET A 363 11.59 -19.20 -8.36
C MET A 363 12.26 -18.05 -7.60
N ARG A 364 13.36 -17.50 -8.15
CA ARG A 364 14.03 -16.33 -7.54
C ARG A 364 13.14 -15.10 -7.37
N ALA A 365 12.18 -14.89 -8.26
CA ALA A 365 11.21 -13.81 -8.12
C ALA A 365 10.20 -14.12 -7.01
N MET A 366 9.77 -15.38 -6.88
CA MET A 366 8.90 -15.83 -5.79
C MET A 366 9.58 -15.66 -4.42
N LEU A 367 10.81 -16.14 -4.27
CA LEU A 367 11.58 -15.99 -3.04
C LEU A 367 11.77 -14.52 -2.65
N ALA A 368 12.03 -13.68 -3.65
CA ALA A 368 12.17 -12.24 -3.46
C ALA A 368 10.88 -11.58 -2.96
N TYR A 369 9.72 -11.98 -3.50
CA TYR A 369 8.40 -11.53 -3.06
C TYR A 369 8.09 -11.98 -1.61
N ASN A 370 8.25 -13.26 -1.31
CA ASN A 370 8.03 -13.84 0.02
C ASN A 370 8.99 -13.27 1.09
N ALA A 371 10.26 -13.04 0.74
CA ALA A 371 11.20 -12.35 1.64
C ALA A 371 10.74 -10.92 1.97
N ALA A 372 10.14 -10.21 1.01
CA ALA A 372 9.58 -8.88 1.27
C ALA A 372 8.39 -8.93 2.24
N ASP A 373 7.49 -9.91 2.07
CA ASP A 373 6.36 -10.11 2.98
C ASP A 373 6.85 -10.37 4.42
N SER A 374 7.87 -11.20 4.55
CA SER A 374 8.51 -11.51 5.82
C SER A 374 9.22 -10.30 6.47
N ASP A 375 9.98 -9.50 5.71
CA ASP A 375 10.62 -8.29 6.26
C ASP A 375 9.57 -7.26 6.72
N TYR A 376 8.57 -6.96 5.89
CA TYR A 376 7.54 -6.00 6.27
C TYR A 376 6.73 -6.45 7.48
N THR A 377 6.39 -7.75 7.55
CA THR A 377 5.75 -8.33 8.73
C THR A 377 6.64 -8.17 9.95
N TRP A 378 7.95 -8.45 9.85
CA TRP A 378 8.88 -8.26 10.97
C TRP A 378 8.96 -6.80 11.44
N ARG A 379 9.04 -5.85 10.50
CA ARG A 379 9.06 -4.41 10.82
C ARG A 379 7.81 -3.99 11.56
N LEU A 380 6.64 -4.36 11.03
CA LEU A 380 5.34 -4.08 11.65
C LEU A 380 5.25 -4.69 13.04
N THR A 381 5.71 -5.93 13.22
CA THR A 381 5.76 -6.58 14.55
C THR A 381 6.56 -5.74 15.55
N VAL A 382 7.73 -5.24 15.17
CA VAL A 382 8.57 -4.44 16.07
C VAL A 382 7.97 -3.07 16.37
N ASP A 383 7.46 -2.37 15.35
CA ASP A 383 7.00 -0.98 15.47
C ASP A 383 5.58 -0.89 16.03
N MET A 384 4.64 -1.73 15.59
CA MET A 384 3.28 -1.77 16.14
C MET A 384 3.26 -2.25 17.60
N ARG A 385 4.17 -3.14 17.99
CA ARG A 385 4.30 -3.52 19.40
C ARG A 385 4.68 -2.32 20.28
N LYS A 386 5.41 -1.32 19.77
CA LYS A 386 5.68 -0.07 20.49
C LYS A 386 4.41 0.78 20.58
N GLU A 387 3.65 0.90 19.50
CA GLU A 387 2.39 1.66 19.49
C GLU A 387 1.35 1.05 20.42
N LEU A 388 1.11 -0.27 20.34
CA LEU A 388 0.16 -0.96 21.22
C LEU A 388 0.50 -0.78 22.71
N ARG A 389 1.77 -0.66 23.08
CA ARG A 389 2.17 -0.37 24.48
C ARG A 389 1.71 0.99 24.96
N LYS A 390 1.65 2.00 24.08
CA LYS A 390 1.20 3.35 24.45
C LYS A 390 -0.26 3.36 24.90
N TYR A 391 -1.05 2.42 24.40
CA TYR A 391 -2.48 2.28 24.67
C TYR A 391 -2.82 1.04 25.53
N ASP A 392 -1.82 0.35 26.09
CA ASP A 392 -1.98 -0.89 26.86
C ASP A 392 -2.76 -2.01 26.14
N MET A 393 -2.59 -2.12 24.81
CA MET A 393 -3.33 -3.06 23.96
C MET A 393 -2.62 -4.41 23.74
N LEU A 394 -1.39 -4.59 24.26
CA LEU A 394 -0.66 -5.85 24.13
C LEU A 394 -1.37 -7.06 24.76
N PRO A 395 -2.05 -6.97 25.93
CA PRO A 395 -2.81 -8.08 26.47
C PRO A 395 -3.94 -8.53 25.54
N LEU A 396 -4.65 -7.58 24.92
CA LEU A 396 -5.74 -7.88 24.00
C LEU A 396 -5.22 -8.51 22.70
N GLN A 397 -4.12 -8.01 22.15
CA GLN A 397 -3.44 -8.63 20.99
C GLN A 397 -3.11 -10.11 21.26
N ARG A 398 -2.55 -10.41 22.44
CA ARG A 398 -2.22 -11.79 22.83
C ARG A 398 -3.45 -12.66 22.97
N LEU A 399 -4.53 -12.13 23.53
CA LEU A 399 -5.79 -12.85 23.67
C LEU A 399 -6.36 -13.21 22.30
N ILE A 400 -6.41 -12.24 21.37
CA ILE A 400 -6.95 -12.47 20.02
C ILE A 400 -6.08 -13.46 19.25
N VAL A 401 -4.75 -13.41 19.36
CA VAL A 401 -3.87 -14.44 18.75
C VAL A 401 -4.16 -15.84 19.28
N ARG A 402 -4.48 -16.00 20.58
CA ARG A 402 -4.93 -17.30 21.11
C ARG A 402 -6.27 -17.73 20.53
N SER A 403 -7.18 -16.79 20.28
CA SER A 403 -8.43 -17.08 19.56
C SER A 403 -8.18 -17.45 18.10
N THR A 404 -7.19 -16.86 17.42
CA THR A 404 -6.80 -17.25 16.06
C THR A 404 -6.33 -18.69 15.99
N ILE A 405 -5.56 -19.16 16.98
CA ILE A 405 -5.16 -20.57 17.08
C ILE A 405 -6.40 -21.48 17.13
N LEU A 406 -7.36 -21.19 18.02
CA LEU A 406 -8.61 -21.94 18.09
C LEU A 406 -9.40 -21.90 16.78
N TYR A 407 -9.47 -20.73 16.15
CA TYR A 407 -10.19 -20.55 14.89
C TYR A 407 -9.50 -21.30 13.74
N THR A 408 -8.18 -21.40 13.74
CA THR A 408 -7.41 -22.19 12.78
C THR A 408 -7.71 -23.68 12.95
N ASP A 409 -7.79 -24.17 14.19
CA ASP A 409 -8.16 -25.57 14.46
C ASP A 409 -9.56 -25.89 13.90
N LEU A 410 -10.55 -25.02 14.16
CA LEU A 410 -11.88 -25.15 13.56
C LEU A 410 -11.84 -25.10 12.02
N TYR A 411 -11.00 -24.25 11.45
CA TYR A 411 -10.83 -24.13 9.99
C TYR A 411 -10.28 -25.42 9.38
N VAL A 412 -9.26 -26.01 9.99
CA VAL A 412 -8.63 -27.27 9.53
C VAL A 412 -9.56 -28.47 9.72
N GLN A 413 -10.25 -28.57 10.86
CA GLN A 413 -11.18 -29.69 11.13
C GLN A 413 -12.43 -29.64 10.25
N GLY A 414 -12.89 -28.45 9.89
CA GLY A 414 -14.09 -28.26 9.09
C GLY A 414 -15.38 -28.74 9.79
N ILE A 415 -16.43 -28.94 8.98
CA ILE A 415 -17.69 -29.56 9.44
C ILE A 415 -18.09 -30.64 8.45
N ASN A 416 -18.64 -31.75 8.95
CA ASN A 416 -19.22 -32.78 8.09
C ASN A 416 -20.57 -32.28 7.52
N ILE A 417 -20.70 -32.31 6.20
CA ILE A 417 -21.93 -31.93 5.47
C ILE A 417 -22.46 -33.17 4.74
N ASP A 418 -23.76 -33.44 4.89
CA ASP A 418 -24.47 -34.45 4.10
C ASP A 418 -24.76 -33.90 2.71
N LEU A 419 -23.87 -34.21 1.76
CA LEU A 419 -23.94 -33.73 0.38
C LEU A 419 -25.15 -34.31 -0.37
N GLU A 420 -25.54 -35.56 -0.10
CA GLU A 420 -26.70 -36.17 -0.76
C GLU A 420 -27.99 -35.43 -0.41
N ASN A 421 -28.15 -35.09 0.87
CA ASN A 421 -29.30 -34.30 1.33
C ASN A 421 -29.25 -32.85 0.80
N LEU A 422 -28.05 -32.27 0.66
CA LEU A 422 -27.89 -30.93 0.09
C LEU A 422 -28.30 -30.88 -1.39
N ASP A 423 -27.86 -31.86 -2.19
CA ASP A 423 -28.22 -31.99 -3.61
C ASP A 423 -29.73 -32.21 -3.78
N ALA A 424 -30.32 -33.06 -2.93
CA ALA A 424 -31.76 -33.30 -2.92
C ALA A 424 -32.57 -32.02 -2.59
N LEU A 425 -32.04 -31.19 -1.68
CA LEU A 425 -32.65 -29.91 -1.33
C LEU A 425 -32.53 -28.90 -2.48
N GLU A 426 -31.38 -28.82 -3.14
CA GLU A 426 -31.17 -27.94 -4.30
C GLU A 426 -32.11 -28.31 -5.46
N GLU A 427 -32.25 -29.60 -5.77
CA GLU A 427 -33.21 -30.07 -6.77
C GLU A 427 -34.64 -29.67 -6.43
N LYS A 428 -35.05 -29.85 -5.16
CA LYS A 428 -36.39 -29.52 -4.69
C LYS A 428 -36.65 -28.01 -4.85
N LEU A 429 -35.73 -27.18 -4.37
CA LEU A 429 -35.86 -25.72 -4.42
C LEU A 429 -35.85 -25.20 -5.86
N THR A 430 -35.05 -25.80 -6.74
CA THR A 430 -35.05 -25.48 -8.18
C THR A 430 -36.40 -25.80 -8.82
N LYS A 431 -36.96 -26.97 -8.52
CA LYS A 431 -38.30 -27.38 -8.99
C LYS A 431 -39.41 -26.46 -8.45
N GLU A 432 -39.29 -25.96 -7.22
CA GLU A 432 -40.24 -25.01 -6.64
C GLU A 432 -40.14 -23.62 -7.28
N ARG A 433 -38.92 -23.12 -7.52
CA ARG A 433 -38.66 -21.87 -8.22
C ARG A 433 -39.25 -21.87 -9.63
N ASP A 434 -39.04 -22.95 -10.39
CA ASP A 434 -39.47 -23.04 -11.79
C ASP A 434 -41.00 -23.21 -11.92
N LYS A 435 -41.70 -23.53 -10.83
CA LYS A 435 -43.16 -23.60 -10.75
C LYS A 435 -43.83 -22.27 -10.36
N ALA A 436 -43.09 -21.33 -9.78
CA ALA A 436 -43.56 -20.00 -9.37
C ALA A 436 -43.43 -19.00 -10.52
#